data_AF-A0A7X7P1Y7-F1
#
_entry.id   AF-A0A7X7P1Y7-F1
#
_cell.length_a   1.000
_cell.length_b   1.000
_cell.length_c   1.000
_cell.angle_alpha   90.00
_cell.angle_beta   90.00
_cell.angle_gamma   90.00
#
_symmetry.space_group_name_H-M   'P 1'
#
loop_
_entity.id
_entity.type
_entity.pdbx_description
1 polymer ?
#
loop_
_entity_poly.entity_id
_entity_poly.type
_entity_poly.pdbx_seq_one_letter_code
_entity_poly.pdbx_strand_id
1 'polypeptide(L)'
;MNKIGWMVAVLALGAAAAFGQTPVTHWDLQSVTSTGTSAWVETFPFTIQGVILNDPEEMLDPAYNPDATGASNGGQFQMFIQAVTPGDRGGTAVYMAQMSFLAGNNYDEAGWNSEMQRVMFDGNGRKFRKGDLVEVTARKALFYNGKRNINEAHRIDPANNFDITLVRPNTVLPQAEVLTLADLKNADDSAIFDATRADGGEHYQGMRVRIDGLRLVDTNGWGQTAWANRICTAADDTGRTFTLRMPRTDLGAPPATSEYVSAVGIMNQEGGVTNGYELFVQEIRPALSLGPTAVAGGAAVSFPADYDGYVLESTDDVVGGVWTAVDATPVRMIVIEDNDEAEIRFYRLRKAD
;
A
#
# COMPACT_ATOMS: atom_id res chain seq x y z
N MET A 1 70.37 -16.26 -29.11
CA MET A 1 70.42 -15.23 -28.07
C MET A 1 69.32 -14.21 -28.34
N ASN A 2 68.56 -13.85 -27.29
CA ASN A 2 67.55 -12.78 -27.17
C ASN A 2 66.25 -12.98 -27.96
N LYS A 3 65.16 -13.51 -27.37
CA LYS A 3 64.24 -12.99 -26.31
C LYS A 3 63.32 -11.85 -26.78
N ILE A 4 62.01 -12.17 -26.80
CA ILE A 4 60.87 -11.45 -26.15
C ILE A 4 60.59 -10.03 -26.65
N GLY A 5 59.36 -9.61 -26.97
CA GLY A 5 58.06 -10.21 -26.73
C GLY A 5 56.93 -9.39 -27.36
N TRP A 6 55.77 -10.03 -27.45
CA TRP A 6 54.52 -9.43 -27.89
C TRP A 6 53.85 -8.75 -26.69
N MET A 7 53.52 -7.47 -26.81
CA MET A 7 52.57 -6.81 -25.91
C MET A 7 51.17 -6.95 -26.49
N VAL A 8 50.37 -7.85 -25.91
CA VAL A 8 48.91 -7.82 -26.04
C VAL A 8 48.41 -6.91 -24.92
N ALA A 9 47.89 -5.74 -25.30
CA ALA A 9 47.17 -4.87 -24.38
C ALA A 9 45.77 -5.48 -24.17
N VAL A 10 45.58 -6.14 -23.02
CA VAL A 10 44.26 -6.52 -22.54
C VAL A 10 43.61 -5.28 -21.94
N LEU A 11 42.67 -4.68 -22.67
CA LEU A 11 41.69 -3.74 -22.14
C LEU A 11 40.84 -4.50 -21.11
N ALA A 12 41.21 -4.39 -19.83
CA ALA A 12 40.37 -4.80 -18.73
C ALA A 12 39.17 -3.84 -18.67
N LEU A 13 38.06 -4.26 -19.27
CA LEU A 13 36.73 -3.73 -18.95
C LEU A 13 36.50 -3.99 -17.46
N GLY A 14 36.53 -2.91 -16.68
CA GLY A 14 36.17 -2.95 -15.27
C GLY A 14 34.69 -3.29 -15.15
N ALA A 15 34.40 -4.58 -14.96
CA ALA A 15 33.19 -4.97 -14.25
C ALA A 15 33.39 -4.49 -12.81
N ALA A 16 32.78 -3.36 -12.46
CA ALA A 16 32.59 -3.00 -11.07
C ALA A 16 31.84 -4.18 -10.42
N ALA A 17 32.53 -4.94 -9.58
CA ALA A 17 31.90 -5.90 -8.72
C ALA A 17 30.85 -5.14 -7.91
N ALA A 18 29.57 -5.40 -8.18
CA ALA A 18 28.52 -5.06 -7.24
C ALA A 18 28.86 -5.82 -5.96
N PHE A 19 29.47 -5.14 -4.99
CA PHE A 19 29.61 -5.66 -3.64
C PHE A 19 28.20 -6.09 -3.21
N GLY A 20 28.02 -7.38 -2.94
CA GLY A 20 26.72 -7.95 -2.60
C GLY A 20 26.14 -7.19 -1.42
N GLN A 21 25.18 -6.31 -1.68
CA GLN A 21 24.45 -5.62 -0.64
C GLN A 21 23.60 -6.65 0.10
N THR A 22 23.48 -6.48 1.41
CA THR A 22 22.66 -7.35 2.25
C THR A 22 21.20 -7.15 1.84
N PRO A 23 20.52 -8.20 1.35
CA PRO A 23 19.07 -8.13 1.16
C PRO A 23 18.41 -8.02 2.53
N VAL A 24 17.55 -7.04 2.70
CA VAL A 24 16.71 -6.87 3.89
C VAL A 24 15.27 -7.15 3.51
N THR A 25 14.58 -7.91 4.35
CA THR A 25 13.16 -8.21 4.17
C THR A 25 12.30 -7.03 4.66
N HIS A 26 11.11 -6.86 4.08
CA HIS A 26 10.12 -5.93 4.62
C HIS A 26 9.76 -6.30 6.06
N TRP A 27 9.73 -7.61 6.36
CA TRP A 27 9.43 -8.10 7.69
C TRP A 27 10.44 -7.62 8.74
N ASP A 28 11.73 -7.74 8.46
CA ASP A 28 12.78 -7.34 9.39
C ASP A 28 12.84 -5.82 9.53
N LEU A 29 12.71 -5.08 8.42
CA LEU A 29 12.81 -3.62 8.41
C LEU A 29 11.70 -2.96 9.23
N GLN A 30 10.49 -3.52 9.21
CA GLN A 30 9.34 -3.05 9.98
C GLN A 30 9.24 -3.66 11.39
N SER A 31 10.27 -4.35 11.88
CA SER A 31 10.25 -4.92 13.23
C SER A 31 10.23 -3.82 14.30
N VAL A 32 9.39 -4.03 15.33
CA VAL A 32 9.22 -3.13 16.48
C VAL A 32 9.41 -3.86 17.81
N THR A 33 9.75 -3.11 18.84
CA THR A 33 9.84 -3.59 20.23
C THR A 33 8.45 -3.60 20.87
N SER A 34 8.35 -4.13 22.10
CA SER A 34 7.10 -4.09 22.89
C SER A 34 6.59 -2.68 23.21
N THR A 35 7.39 -1.63 23.01
CA THR A 35 6.97 -0.24 23.14
C THR A 35 6.72 0.45 21.81
N GLY A 36 6.68 -0.31 20.70
CA GLY A 36 6.41 0.20 19.36
C GLY A 36 7.58 0.90 18.67
N THR A 37 8.77 0.95 19.29
CA THR A 37 9.96 1.55 18.66
C THR A 37 10.67 0.54 17.74
N SER A 38 11.44 0.99 16.76
CA SER A 38 12.22 0.12 15.86
C SER A 38 13.03 -0.94 16.62
N ALA A 39 12.81 -2.21 16.31
CA ALA A 39 13.67 -3.33 16.74
C ALA A 39 14.74 -3.67 15.69
N TRP A 40 14.59 -3.18 14.46
CA TRP A 40 15.58 -3.38 13.40
C TRP A 40 16.92 -2.74 13.75
N VAL A 41 18.01 -3.50 13.57
CA VAL A 41 19.38 -3.03 13.77
C VAL A 41 19.90 -2.45 12.47
N GLU A 42 20.33 -1.18 12.52
CA GLU A 42 20.72 -0.45 11.33
C GLU A 42 21.91 -1.10 10.60
N THR A 43 21.67 -1.49 9.36
CA THR A 43 22.68 -2.04 8.45
C THR A 43 22.55 -1.33 7.12
N PHE A 44 23.57 -0.56 6.72
CA PHE A 44 23.55 0.22 5.48
C PHE A 44 24.87 0.04 4.70
N PRO A 45 24.84 0.05 3.36
CA PRO A 45 23.63 0.03 2.53
C PRO A 45 22.93 -1.33 2.53
N PHE A 46 21.65 -1.34 2.18
CA PHE A 46 20.87 -2.57 1.95
C PHE A 46 20.02 -2.46 0.69
N THR A 47 19.63 -3.61 0.13
CA THR A 47 18.59 -3.67 -0.90
C THR A 47 17.30 -4.28 -0.35
N ILE A 48 16.17 -3.81 -0.87
CA ILE A 48 14.85 -4.38 -0.61
C ILE A 48 14.04 -4.38 -1.90
N GLN A 49 13.29 -5.45 -2.16
CA GLN A 49 12.51 -5.62 -3.38
C GLN A 49 11.03 -5.72 -3.06
N GLY A 50 10.22 -5.00 -3.82
CA GLY A 50 8.77 -5.06 -3.68
C GLY A 50 8.02 -4.50 -4.88
N VAL A 51 6.72 -4.79 -4.93
CA VAL A 51 5.83 -4.20 -5.94
C VAL A 51 5.34 -2.84 -5.46
N ILE A 52 5.43 -1.84 -6.33
CA ILE A 52 4.89 -0.49 -6.08
C ILE A 52 3.38 -0.58 -5.90
N LEU A 53 2.87 -0.09 -4.76
CA LEU A 53 1.44 -0.12 -4.46
C LEU A 53 0.69 1.10 -4.97
N ASN A 54 1.30 2.28 -4.95
CA ASN A 54 0.68 3.53 -5.37
C ASN A 54 1.51 4.25 -6.44
N ASP A 55 0.84 4.94 -7.36
CA ASP A 55 1.57 5.86 -8.23
C ASP A 55 2.16 7.00 -7.38
N PRO A 56 3.33 7.56 -7.73
CA PRO A 56 4.01 8.57 -6.92
C PRO A 56 3.16 9.78 -6.52
N GLU A 57 2.20 10.18 -7.36
CA GLU A 57 1.31 11.33 -7.14
C GLU A 57 0.00 11.01 -6.42
N GLU A 58 -0.33 9.73 -6.20
CA GLU A 58 -1.61 9.36 -5.58
C GLU A 58 -1.70 9.83 -4.12
N MET A 59 -0.59 9.71 -3.38
CA MET A 59 -0.56 10.00 -1.95
C MET A 59 -0.19 11.45 -1.66
N LEU A 60 0.96 11.92 -2.15
CA LEU A 60 1.51 13.25 -1.88
C LEU A 60 1.69 14.06 -3.18
N ASP A 61 1.97 15.35 -3.06
CA ASP A 61 2.21 16.22 -4.21
C ASP A 61 3.71 16.42 -4.44
N PRO A 62 4.31 15.84 -5.51
CA PRO A 62 5.74 16.00 -5.76
C PRO A 62 6.06 17.34 -6.41
N ALA A 63 5.08 18.20 -6.72
CA ALA A 63 5.37 19.50 -7.32
C ALA A 63 6.20 20.40 -6.37
N TYR A 64 7.23 21.05 -6.90
CA TYR A 64 7.96 22.08 -6.17
C TYR A 64 7.01 23.20 -5.74
N ASN A 65 7.10 23.63 -4.49
CA ASN A 65 6.38 24.80 -4.00
C ASN A 65 7.37 25.91 -3.61
N PRO A 66 7.43 27.04 -4.33
CA PRO A 66 8.32 28.16 -4.01
C PRO A 66 7.95 28.88 -2.70
N ASP A 67 6.69 28.76 -2.27
CA ASP A 67 6.18 29.39 -1.05
C ASP A 67 6.25 28.46 0.17
N ALA A 68 6.90 27.30 0.03
CA ALA A 68 7.02 26.33 1.10
C ALA A 68 7.86 26.89 2.26
N THR A 69 7.32 26.76 3.47
CA THR A 69 7.95 27.22 4.71
C THR A 69 8.29 26.06 5.65
N GLY A 70 7.88 24.83 5.30
CA GLY A 70 8.19 23.62 6.05
C GLY A 70 7.86 22.33 5.29
N ALA A 71 8.18 21.19 5.89
CA ALA A 71 8.00 19.88 5.26
C ALA A 71 6.54 19.60 4.85
N SER A 72 5.56 20.10 5.61
CA SER A 72 4.14 19.83 5.39
C SER A 72 3.50 20.60 4.22
N ASN A 73 4.16 21.66 3.71
CA ASN A 73 3.65 22.47 2.59
C ASN A 73 4.59 22.54 1.38
N GLY A 74 5.75 21.87 1.43
CA GLY A 74 6.62 21.67 0.27
C GLY A 74 6.21 20.48 -0.59
N GLY A 75 6.87 20.35 -1.74
CA GLY A 75 6.80 19.14 -2.56
C GLY A 75 7.22 17.91 -1.76
N GLN A 76 6.48 16.81 -1.91
CA GLN A 76 6.72 15.56 -1.20
C GLN A 76 6.47 14.37 -2.11
N PHE A 77 7.33 13.36 -1.96
CA PHE A 77 7.23 12.08 -2.66
C PHE A 77 7.04 10.98 -1.62
N GLN A 78 6.05 10.12 -1.84
CA GLN A 78 5.91 8.90 -1.07
C GLN A 78 5.39 7.76 -1.94
N MET A 79 6.10 6.64 -1.87
CA MET A 79 5.78 5.41 -2.59
C MET A 79 5.88 4.24 -1.65
N PHE A 80 4.86 3.37 -1.62
CA PHE A 80 4.94 2.10 -0.92
C PHE A 80 5.36 1.00 -1.87
N ILE A 81 6.27 0.14 -1.41
CA ILE A 81 6.59 -1.14 -2.04
C ILE A 81 6.27 -2.28 -1.09
N GLN A 82 5.62 -3.33 -1.59
CA GLN A 82 5.21 -4.50 -0.81
C GLN A 82 5.99 -5.75 -1.22
N ALA A 83 6.36 -6.55 -0.23
CA ALA A 83 6.97 -7.86 -0.42
C ALA A 83 6.13 -8.75 -1.36
N VAL A 84 6.80 -9.37 -2.32
CA VAL A 84 6.25 -10.47 -3.14
C VAL A 84 7.16 -11.71 -3.15
N THR A 85 8.31 -11.60 -2.50
CA THR A 85 9.25 -12.71 -2.34
C THR A 85 8.68 -13.72 -1.34
N PRO A 86 8.64 -15.02 -1.66
CA PRO A 86 8.19 -16.05 -0.72
C PRO A 86 8.97 -15.99 0.60
N GLY A 87 8.26 -15.93 1.72
CA GLY A 87 8.85 -15.85 3.06
C GLY A 87 9.11 -14.42 3.57
N ASP A 88 8.90 -13.40 2.75
CA ASP A 88 8.86 -11.99 3.18
C ASP A 88 7.40 -11.50 3.27
N ARG A 89 7.14 -10.56 4.17
CA ARG A 89 5.83 -9.96 4.40
C ARG A 89 5.96 -8.51 4.86
N GLY A 90 4.97 -7.70 4.48
CA GLY A 90 4.91 -6.29 4.81
C GLY A 90 5.18 -5.41 3.59
N GLY A 91 5.13 -4.10 3.83
CA GLY A 91 5.58 -3.11 2.86
C GLY A 91 6.40 -2.02 3.53
N THR A 92 6.95 -1.14 2.70
CA THR A 92 7.85 -0.09 3.16
C THR A 92 7.61 1.17 2.35
N ALA A 93 7.45 2.29 3.05
CA ALA A 93 7.38 3.59 2.42
C ALA A 93 8.79 4.07 2.05
N VAL A 94 8.90 4.64 0.85
CA VAL A 94 10.04 5.40 0.36
C VAL A 94 9.60 6.86 0.34
N TYR A 95 10.31 7.73 1.05
CA TYR A 95 9.87 9.10 1.32
C TYR A 95 10.95 10.14 1.05
N MET A 96 10.54 11.25 0.43
CA MET A 96 11.34 12.48 0.29
C MET A 96 10.46 13.72 0.44
N ALA A 97 11.08 14.81 0.88
CA ALA A 97 10.46 16.13 0.94
C ALA A 97 11.42 17.21 0.45
N GLN A 98 10.87 18.19 -0.25
CA GLN A 98 11.57 19.40 -0.69
C GLN A 98 12.13 20.18 0.51
N MET A 99 11.34 20.27 1.57
CA MET A 99 11.67 21.03 2.78
C MET A 99 12.01 20.09 3.93
N SER A 100 13.14 20.35 4.59
CA SER A 100 13.60 19.66 5.78
C SER A 100 13.38 20.52 7.02
N PHE A 101 13.18 19.87 8.16
CA PHE A 101 13.25 20.54 9.46
C PHE A 101 14.71 20.77 9.90
N LEU A 102 15.69 20.17 9.23
CA LEU A 102 17.11 20.41 9.45
C LEU A 102 17.56 21.63 8.65
N ALA A 103 18.09 22.64 9.34
CA ALA A 103 18.57 23.87 8.72
C ALA A 103 19.58 23.56 7.59
N GLY A 104 19.42 24.25 6.44
CA GLY A 104 20.29 24.11 5.28
C GLY A 104 20.06 22.85 4.42
N ASN A 105 19.04 22.05 4.70
CA ASN A 105 18.73 20.82 3.95
C ASN A 105 17.42 20.93 3.16
N ASN A 106 17.20 22.08 2.51
CA ASN A 106 16.06 22.30 1.64
C ASN A 106 16.53 22.25 0.20
N TYR A 107 15.75 21.62 -0.66
CA TYR A 107 15.97 21.65 -2.10
C TYR A 107 15.48 22.98 -2.68
N ASP A 108 16.27 23.55 -3.61
CA ASP A 108 15.76 24.57 -4.53
C ASP A 108 14.96 23.91 -5.66
N GLU A 109 14.39 24.72 -6.57
CA GLU A 109 13.56 24.20 -7.65
C GLU A 109 14.32 23.23 -8.56
N ALA A 110 15.55 23.58 -8.94
CA ALA A 110 16.37 22.76 -9.82
C ALA A 110 16.75 21.43 -9.16
N GLY A 111 17.19 21.47 -7.90
CA GLY A 111 17.53 20.29 -7.11
C GLY A 111 16.33 19.38 -6.92
N TRP A 112 15.19 19.91 -6.48
CA TRP A 112 13.98 19.11 -6.26
C TRP A 112 13.49 18.45 -7.55
N ASN A 113 13.47 19.19 -8.66
CA ASN A 113 13.07 18.65 -9.96
C ASN A 113 14.05 17.55 -10.43
N SER A 114 15.35 17.69 -10.17
CA SER A 114 16.35 16.65 -10.43
C SER A 114 16.08 15.40 -9.60
N GLU A 115 15.75 15.54 -8.32
CA GLU A 115 15.40 14.41 -7.46
C GLU A 115 14.12 13.72 -7.93
N MET A 116 13.08 14.46 -8.32
CA MET A 116 11.86 13.88 -8.87
C MET A 116 12.11 13.12 -10.17
N GLN A 117 13.02 13.60 -11.03
CA GLN A 117 13.45 12.81 -12.20
C GLN A 117 14.12 11.49 -11.79
N ARG A 118 14.97 11.52 -10.75
CA ARG A 118 15.70 10.35 -10.28
C ARG A 118 14.82 9.28 -9.62
N VAL A 119 13.82 9.68 -8.85
CA VAL A 119 13.00 8.73 -8.06
C VAL A 119 11.68 8.35 -8.72
N MET A 120 11.20 9.13 -9.71
CA MET A 120 9.95 8.84 -10.41
C MET A 120 10.15 8.13 -11.75
N PHE A 121 11.37 8.06 -12.28
CA PHE A 121 11.66 7.48 -13.60
C PHE A 121 12.80 6.46 -13.53
N ASP A 122 12.70 5.42 -14.38
CA ASP A 122 13.81 4.49 -14.59
C ASP A 122 14.92 5.09 -15.48
N GLY A 123 16.03 4.37 -15.62
CA GLY A 123 17.17 4.81 -16.43
C GLY A 123 16.89 5.00 -17.92
N ASN A 124 15.73 4.56 -18.42
CA ASN A 124 15.29 4.77 -19.81
C ASN A 124 14.25 5.90 -19.92
N GLY A 125 13.95 6.61 -18.83
CA GLY A 125 12.96 7.68 -18.78
C GLY A 125 11.51 7.18 -18.70
N ARG A 126 11.27 5.90 -18.39
CA ARG A 126 9.92 5.40 -18.12
C ARG A 126 9.56 5.72 -16.68
N LYS A 127 8.47 6.45 -16.49
CA LYS A 127 7.92 6.73 -15.17
C LYS A 127 7.51 5.45 -14.45
N PHE A 128 7.92 5.28 -13.19
CA PHE A 128 7.45 4.21 -12.30
C PHE A 128 5.94 4.30 -12.08
N ARG A 129 5.30 3.13 -11.95
CA ARG A 129 3.85 3.02 -11.76
C ARG A 129 3.52 1.91 -10.78
N LYS A 130 2.35 2.00 -10.15
CA LYS A 130 1.79 0.91 -9.35
C LYS A 130 1.73 -0.38 -10.16
N GLY A 131 2.11 -1.50 -9.52
CA GLY A 131 2.27 -2.80 -10.15
C GLY A 131 3.66 -3.05 -10.76
N ASP A 132 4.59 -2.09 -10.78
CA ASP A 132 5.98 -2.37 -11.13
C ASP A 132 6.70 -3.07 -9.97
N LEU A 133 7.51 -4.09 -10.28
CA LEU A 133 8.43 -4.69 -9.33
C LEU A 133 9.74 -3.89 -9.37
N VAL A 134 10.17 -3.38 -8.23
CA VAL A 134 11.38 -2.57 -8.09
C VAL A 134 12.28 -3.10 -7.00
N GLU A 135 13.57 -2.83 -7.13
CA GLU A 135 14.56 -2.96 -6.06
C GLU A 135 14.99 -1.56 -5.62
N VAL A 136 14.98 -1.33 -4.32
CA VAL A 136 15.42 -0.07 -3.70
C VAL A 136 16.73 -0.31 -2.98
N THR A 137 17.78 0.39 -3.38
CA THR A 137 19.06 0.45 -2.67
C THR A 137 19.01 1.61 -1.67
N ALA A 138 18.93 1.29 -0.38
CA ALA A 138 18.82 2.28 0.68
C ALA A 138 20.17 2.54 1.36
N ARG A 139 20.52 3.82 1.51
CA ARG A 139 21.70 4.28 2.28
C ARG A 139 21.31 4.84 3.65
N LYS A 140 20.03 5.19 3.81
CA LYS A 140 19.40 5.65 5.05
C LYS A 140 17.96 5.13 5.11
N ALA A 141 17.46 5.02 6.33
CA ALA A 141 16.06 4.77 6.65
C ALA A 141 15.81 5.35 8.04
N LEU A 142 14.64 5.93 8.29
CA LEU A 142 14.28 6.49 9.59
C LEU A 142 12.99 5.88 10.12
N PHE A 143 12.97 5.68 11.43
CA PHE A 143 11.78 5.29 12.16
C PHE A 143 10.89 6.52 12.41
N TYR A 144 9.59 6.39 12.13
CA TYR A 144 8.58 7.40 12.35
C TYR A 144 7.24 6.72 12.68
N ASN A 145 6.66 7.03 13.84
CA ASN A 145 5.33 6.58 14.26
C ASN A 145 5.05 5.09 13.96
N GLY A 146 5.87 4.22 14.55
CA GLY A 146 5.67 2.76 14.52
C GLY A 146 6.23 2.06 13.27
N LYS A 147 6.61 2.80 12.23
CA LYS A 147 7.18 2.23 10.99
C LYS A 147 8.54 2.79 10.66
N ARG A 148 9.30 2.07 9.82
CA ARG A 148 10.57 2.55 9.28
C ARG A 148 10.44 2.81 7.78
N ASN A 149 10.78 4.03 7.37
CA ASN A 149 10.71 4.47 5.99
C ASN A 149 12.11 4.56 5.39
N ILE A 150 12.28 4.13 4.15
CA ILE A 150 13.47 4.46 3.36
C ILE A 150 13.40 5.96 3.03
N ASN A 151 14.47 6.69 3.32
CA ASN A 151 14.56 8.12 3.04
C ASN A 151 16.03 8.55 2.96
N GLU A 152 16.28 9.86 2.92
CA GLU A 152 17.64 10.44 2.82
C GLU A 152 18.09 11.08 4.15
N ALA A 153 17.54 10.60 5.27
CA ALA A 153 17.73 11.14 6.60
C ALA A 153 17.46 12.66 6.72
N HIS A 154 16.50 13.17 5.93
CA HIS A 154 16.13 14.58 5.81
C HIS A 154 17.30 15.51 5.40
N ARG A 155 18.25 15.00 4.62
CA ARG A 155 19.40 15.74 4.12
C ARG A 155 19.48 15.63 2.60
N ILE A 156 19.97 16.71 1.97
CA ILE A 156 20.19 16.79 0.52
C ILE A 156 21.58 16.28 0.08
N ASP A 157 22.30 15.62 1.01
CA ASP A 157 23.62 15.06 0.73
C ASP A 157 23.48 13.86 -0.22
N PRO A 158 24.08 13.90 -1.43
CA PRO A 158 23.99 12.80 -2.39
C PRO A 158 24.45 11.44 -1.84
N ALA A 159 25.28 11.43 -0.79
CA ALA A 159 25.70 10.20 -0.12
C ALA A 159 24.53 9.47 0.58
N ASN A 160 23.41 10.15 0.85
CA ASN A 160 22.21 9.58 1.45
C ASN A 160 21.17 9.10 0.44
N ASN A 161 21.34 9.40 -0.85
CA ASN A 161 20.36 9.06 -1.87
C ASN A 161 20.03 7.56 -1.83
N PHE A 162 18.77 7.19 -2.00
CA PHE A 162 18.38 5.81 -2.29
C PHE A 162 18.14 5.65 -3.79
N ASP A 163 18.46 4.50 -4.37
CA ASP A 163 18.23 4.26 -5.81
C ASP A 163 17.03 3.33 -6.00
N ILE A 164 16.15 3.63 -6.97
CA ILE A 164 15.03 2.76 -7.34
C ILE A 164 15.34 2.19 -8.73
N THR A 165 15.46 0.86 -8.82
CA THR A 165 15.72 0.17 -10.09
C THR A 165 14.50 -0.66 -10.48
N LEU A 166 14.04 -0.51 -11.73
CA LEU A 166 13.00 -1.35 -12.29
C LEU A 166 13.53 -2.78 -12.46
N VAL A 167 12.91 -3.75 -11.77
CA VAL A 167 13.21 -5.18 -11.94
C VAL A 167 12.29 -5.76 -13.01
N ARG A 168 10.99 -5.46 -12.93
CA ARG A 168 10.00 -5.93 -13.90
C ARG A 168 8.80 -4.98 -13.99
N PRO A 169 8.48 -4.44 -15.18
CA PRO A 169 7.30 -3.60 -15.35
C PRO A 169 6.01 -4.43 -15.28
N ASN A 170 4.91 -3.81 -14.84
CA ASN A 170 3.56 -4.37 -14.93
C ASN A 170 3.41 -5.79 -14.31
N THR A 171 4.05 -6.04 -13.16
CA THR A 171 4.00 -7.31 -12.41
C THR A 171 2.63 -7.57 -11.77
N VAL A 172 1.68 -6.62 -11.89
CA VAL A 172 0.38 -6.52 -11.20
C VAL A 172 0.48 -6.28 -9.70
N LEU A 173 -0.55 -5.67 -9.12
CA LEU A 173 -0.61 -5.42 -7.68
C LEU A 173 -0.76 -6.73 -6.91
N PRO A 174 -0.16 -6.85 -5.71
CA PRO A 174 -0.47 -7.94 -4.79
C PRO A 174 -1.98 -8.01 -4.53
N GLN A 175 -2.48 -9.23 -4.43
CA GLN A 175 -3.86 -9.46 -4.00
C GLN A 175 -4.05 -8.81 -2.62
N ALA A 176 -5.14 -8.05 -2.48
CA ALA A 176 -5.48 -7.44 -1.21
C ALA A 176 -5.88 -8.53 -0.22
N GLU A 177 -5.24 -8.56 0.94
CA GLU A 177 -5.65 -9.44 2.03
C GLU A 177 -6.94 -8.91 2.66
N VAL A 178 -7.89 -9.81 2.92
CA VAL A 178 -9.24 -9.44 3.38
C VAL A 178 -9.25 -9.36 4.89
N LEU A 179 -9.70 -8.23 5.41
CA LEU A 179 -9.79 -7.89 6.82
C LEU A 179 -11.17 -7.38 7.19
N THR A 180 -11.43 -7.38 8.49
CA THR A 180 -12.48 -6.62 9.16
C THR A 180 -11.82 -5.69 10.19
N LEU A 181 -12.58 -4.78 10.80
CA LEU A 181 -12.03 -3.98 11.88
C LEU A 181 -11.65 -4.80 13.12
N ALA A 182 -12.22 -6.00 13.31
CA ALA A 182 -11.85 -6.89 14.41
C ALA A 182 -10.41 -7.41 14.31
N ASP A 183 -9.82 -7.43 13.10
CA ASP A 183 -8.41 -7.83 12.90
C ASP A 183 -7.43 -6.72 13.30
N LEU A 184 -7.91 -5.49 13.46
CA LEU A 184 -7.09 -4.29 13.71
C LEU A 184 -7.38 -3.64 15.07
N LYS A 185 -8.54 -3.94 15.66
CA LYS A 185 -9.11 -3.22 16.80
C LYS A 185 -9.81 -4.17 17.77
N ASN A 186 -9.58 -3.94 19.06
CA ASN A 186 -10.28 -4.63 20.14
C ASN A 186 -11.77 -4.23 20.17
N ALA A 187 -12.56 -4.94 20.97
CA ALA A 187 -13.99 -4.65 21.14
C ALA A 187 -14.28 -3.27 21.77
N ASP A 188 -13.31 -2.67 22.46
CA ASP A 188 -13.39 -1.32 23.03
C ASP A 188 -12.88 -0.22 22.08
N ASP A 189 -12.69 -0.55 20.80
CA ASP A 189 -12.14 0.31 19.76
C ASP A 189 -10.67 0.73 19.96
N SER A 190 -9.95 0.15 20.92
CA SER A 190 -8.49 0.31 21.00
C SER A 190 -7.78 -0.46 19.89
N ALA A 191 -6.63 0.04 19.43
CA ALA A 191 -5.85 -0.63 18.39
C ALA A 191 -5.23 -1.95 18.91
N ILE A 192 -5.20 -2.97 18.07
CA ILE A 192 -4.42 -4.19 18.31
C ILE A 192 -2.98 -3.90 17.92
N PHE A 193 -2.11 -3.87 18.92
CA PHE A 193 -0.66 -3.75 18.76
C PHE A 193 0.00 -5.05 19.18
N ASP A 194 0.77 -5.63 18.27
CA ASP A 194 1.54 -6.83 18.51
C ASP A 194 2.97 -6.66 17.98
N ALA A 195 3.92 -6.60 18.92
CA ALA A 195 5.34 -6.45 18.58
C ALA A 195 5.95 -7.69 17.92
N THR A 196 5.31 -8.86 18.02
CA THR A 196 5.69 -10.05 17.25
C THR A 196 5.21 -9.98 15.80
N ARG A 197 4.31 -9.03 15.52
CA ARG A 197 3.67 -8.78 14.24
C ARG A 197 2.87 -9.98 13.74
N ALA A 198 2.43 -10.88 14.62
CA ALA A 198 1.60 -12.02 14.25
C ALA A 198 0.15 -11.59 13.95
N ASP A 199 -0.32 -10.49 14.54
CA ASP A 199 -1.64 -9.90 14.29
C ASP A 199 -1.62 -8.36 14.36
N GLY A 200 -2.81 -7.75 14.30
CA GLY A 200 -2.99 -6.31 14.43
C GLY A 200 -2.40 -5.49 13.29
N GLY A 201 -2.29 -4.18 13.49
CA GLY A 201 -1.82 -3.27 12.45
C GLY A 201 -0.38 -3.55 12.00
N GLU A 202 0.48 -4.00 12.93
CA GLU A 202 1.89 -4.33 12.65
C GLU A 202 2.05 -5.48 11.65
N HIS A 203 1.12 -6.45 11.64
CA HIS A 203 1.12 -7.59 10.72
C HIS A 203 0.87 -7.16 9.26
N TYR A 204 0.12 -6.08 9.06
CA TYR A 204 -0.30 -5.58 7.75
C TYR A 204 0.44 -4.31 7.32
N GLN A 205 1.38 -3.81 8.11
CA GLN A 205 2.04 -2.53 7.88
C GLN A 205 2.65 -2.42 6.47
N GLY A 206 2.23 -1.39 5.72
CA GLY A 206 2.65 -1.11 4.35
C GLY A 206 2.07 -2.05 3.29
N MET A 207 1.13 -2.93 3.64
CA MET A 207 0.52 -3.89 2.72
C MET A 207 -0.78 -3.39 2.13
N ARG A 208 -1.09 -3.88 0.93
CA ARG A 208 -2.40 -3.74 0.30
C ARG A 208 -3.40 -4.70 0.95
N VAL A 209 -4.48 -4.13 1.51
CA VAL A 209 -5.57 -4.87 2.17
C VAL A 209 -6.92 -4.42 1.67
N ARG A 210 -7.95 -5.23 1.90
CA ARG A 210 -9.36 -4.90 1.73
C ARG A 210 -10.04 -5.01 3.09
N ILE A 211 -10.60 -3.93 3.59
CA ILE A 211 -11.38 -3.94 4.83
C ILE A 211 -12.86 -3.97 4.46
N ASP A 212 -13.54 -5.06 4.82
CA ASP A 212 -14.96 -5.28 4.57
C ASP A 212 -15.82 -4.81 5.74
N GLY A 213 -17.11 -4.55 5.46
CA GLY A 213 -18.11 -4.22 6.48
C GLY A 213 -18.00 -2.80 7.04
N LEU A 214 -17.45 -1.86 6.27
CA LEU A 214 -17.32 -0.47 6.69
C LEU A 214 -18.54 0.36 6.31
N ARG A 215 -18.92 1.31 7.16
CA ARG A 215 -19.77 2.44 6.81
C ARG A 215 -19.03 3.74 7.05
N LEU A 216 -19.19 4.72 6.16
CA LEU A 216 -18.70 6.06 6.44
C LEU A 216 -19.49 6.68 7.60
N VAL A 217 -18.79 7.14 8.63
CA VAL A 217 -19.35 7.97 9.71
C VAL A 217 -19.43 9.42 9.23
N ASP A 218 -18.42 9.86 8.49
CA ASP A 218 -18.35 11.17 7.86
C ASP A 218 -17.70 11.09 6.47
N THR A 219 -17.86 12.17 5.71
CA THR A 219 -17.27 12.36 4.37
C THR A 219 -16.37 13.60 4.33
N ASN A 220 -15.89 14.07 5.49
CA ASN A 220 -15.24 15.37 5.63
C ASN A 220 -13.97 15.49 4.79
N GLY A 221 -13.21 14.40 4.69
CA GLY A 221 -11.99 14.35 3.90
C GLY A 221 -12.15 14.01 2.43
N TRP A 222 -13.38 13.76 1.99
CA TRP A 222 -13.65 13.39 0.61
C TRP A 222 -13.38 14.57 -0.33
N GLY A 223 -12.60 14.33 -1.39
CA GLY A 223 -12.25 15.36 -2.38
C GLY A 223 -11.38 16.51 -1.85
N GLN A 224 -10.89 16.43 -0.61
CA GLN A 224 -9.99 17.44 -0.05
C GLN A 224 -8.60 17.35 -0.70
N THR A 225 -7.87 18.48 -0.78
CA THR A 225 -6.52 18.49 -1.35
C THR A 225 -5.43 18.41 -0.27
N ALA A 226 -5.58 19.19 0.81
CA ALA A 226 -4.59 19.27 1.87
C ALA A 226 -4.48 17.93 2.62
N TRP A 227 -3.26 17.42 2.83
CA TRP A 227 -3.00 16.13 3.49
C TRP A 227 -3.75 15.96 4.81
N ALA A 228 -3.69 16.97 5.68
CA ALA A 228 -4.32 16.94 6.99
C ALA A 228 -5.86 16.85 6.91
N ASN A 229 -6.46 17.31 5.81
CA ASN A 229 -7.91 17.33 5.64
C ASN A 229 -8.43 16.10 4.91
N ARG A 230 -7.58 15.28 4.28
CA ARG A 230 -7.99 14.08 3.51
C ARG A 230 -8.34 12.90 4.39
N ILE A 231 -9.08 13.12 5.47
CA ILE A 231 -9.43 12.09 6.45
C ILE A 231 -10.95 11.95 6.53
N CYS A 232 -11.43 10.73 6.37
CA CYS A 232 -12.80 10.33 6.69
C CYS A 232 -12.76 9.28 7.81
N THR A 233 -13.80 9.27 8.65
CA THR A 233 -13.99 8.20 9.63
C THR A 233 -14.93 7.14 9.07
N ALA A 234 -14.56 5.86 9.19
CA ALA A 234 -15.45 4.73 8.94
C ALA A 234 -15.69 3.92 10.22
N ALA A 235 -16.77 3.15 10.26
CA ALA A 235 -17.07 2.25 11.37
C ALA A 235 -17.65 0.91 10.90
N ASP A 236 -17.46 -0.14 11.71
CA ASP A 236 -18.17 -1.42 11.56
C ASP A 236 -19.54 -1.40 12.26
N ASP A 237 -20.28 -2.52 12.18
CA ASP A 237 -21.60 -2.68 12.81
C ASP A 237 -21.54 -2.81 14.35
N THR A 238 -20.36 -3.04 14.91
CA THR A 238 -20.11 -3.11 16.35
C THR A 238 -19.68 -1.77 16.95
N GLY A 239 -19.42 -0.77 16.11
CA GLY A 239 -19.04 0.58 16.51
C GLY A 239 -17.53 0.84 16.60
N ARG A 240 -16.68 -0.10 16.15
CA ARG A 240 -15.25 0.18 15.99
C ARG A 240 -15.05 1.21 14.89
N THR A 241 -14.12 2.14 15.08
CA THR A 241 -13.85 3.23 14.13
C THR A 241 -12.49 3.09 13.47
N PHE A 242 -12.36 3.51 12.21
CA PHE A 242 -11.09 3.46 11.50
C PHE A 242 -10.89 4.67 10.60
N THR A 243 -9.63 5.12 10.53
CA THR A 243 -9.25 6.28 9.73
C THR A 243 -9.07 5.86 8.28
N LEU A 244 -9.83 6.47 7.38
CA LEU A 244 -9.65 6.36 5.95
C LEU A 244 -8.98 7.63 5.42
N ARG A 245 -7.77 7.49 4.88
CA ARG A 245 -7.06 8.60 4.25
C ARG A 245 -7.31 8.61 2.75
N MET A 246 -7.90 9.69 2.26
CA MET A 246 -8.29 9.82 0.86
C MET A 246 -7.07 10.10 -0.04
N PRO A 247 -7.04 9.53 -1.26
CA PRO A 247 -6.00 9.84 -2.23
C PRO A 247 -6.22 11.23 -2.85
N ARG A 248 -5.25 11.69 -3.63
CA ARG A 248 -5.42 12.88 -4.48
C ARG A 248 -6.25 12.58 -5.72
N THR A 249 -6.31 11.32 -6.14
CA THR A 249 -7.13 10.87 -7.26
C THR A 249 -8.61 10.90 -6.91
N ASP A 250 -9.44 11.19 -7.90
CA ASP A 250 -10.89 11.17 -7.72
C ASP A 250 -11.38 9.72 -7.56
N LEU A 251 -12.09 9.45 -6.47
CA LEU A 251 -12.75 8.17 -6.17
C LEU A 251 -14.24 8.18 -6.57
N GLY A 252 -14.73 9.28 -7.16
CA GLY A 252 -16.14 9.51 -7.44
C GLY A 252 -16.86 10.16 -6.26
N ALA A 253 -18.19 10.08 -6.24
CA ALA A 253 -18.99 10.57 -5.11
C ALA A 253 -18.81 9.66 -3.87
N PRO A 254 -18.85 10.22 -2.65
CA PRO A 254 -18.83 9.39 -1.45
C PRO A 254 -20.07 8.49 -1.39
N PRO A 255 -19.92 7.22 -0.98
CA PRO A 255 -21.06 6.38 -0.60
C PRO A 255 -21.90 7.04 0.48
N ALA A 256 -23.19 6.69 0.55
CA ALA A 256 -24.03 7.20 1.62
C ALA A 256 -23.55 6.64 2.97
N THR A 257 -23.62 7.44 4.04
CA THR A 257 -23.20 7.01 5.40
C THR A 257 -24.05 5.86 5.97
N SER A 258 -25.16 5.52 5.31
CA SER A 258 -26.01 4.36 5.59
C SER A 258 -25.54 3.06 4.94
N GLU A 259 -24.60 3.11 4.00
CA GLU A 259 -24.22 1.97 3.13
C GLU A 259 -22.95 1.27 3.59
N TYR A 260 -22.99 -0.06 3.57
CA TYR A 260 -21.81 -0.88 3.81
C TYR A 260 -20.95 -1.00 2.55
N VAL A 261 -19.66 -0.77 2.72
CA VAL A 261 -18.65 -0.77 1.67
C VAL A 261 -17.42 -1.58 2.09
N SER A 262 -16.66 -1.99 1.09
CA SER A 262 -15.31 -2.53 1.22
C SER A 262 -14.33 -1.46 0.75
N ALA A 263 -13.31 -1.16 1.56
CA ALA A 263 -12.26 -0.25 1.17
C ALA A 263 -10.97 -1.03 0.89
N VAL A 264 -10.40 -0.86 -0.31
CA VAL A 264 -9.08 -1.38 -0.65
C VAL A 264 -8.06 -0.26 -0.53
N GLY A 265 -6.94 -0.53 0.11
CA GLY A 265 -5.92 0.47 0.31
C GLY A 265 -4.64 -0.09 0.91
N ILE A 266 -3.74 0.82 1.28
CA ILE A 266 -2.47 0.51 1.90
C ILE A 266 -2.60 0.74 3.40
N MET A 267 -2.35 -0.29 4.19
CA MET A 267 -2.27 -0.16 5.65
C MET A 267 -1.07 0.69 6.02
N ASN A 268 -1.35 1.77 6.73
CA ASN A 268 -0.37 2.78 7.09
C ASN A 268 -0.51 3.15 8.56
N GLN A 269 0.49 3.86 9.09
CA GLN A 269 0.49 4.37 10.46
C GLN A 269 1.06 5.79 10.49
N GLU A 270 0.27 6.72 11.02
CA GLU A 270 0.64 8.15 11.10
C GLU A 270 0.40 8.74 12.49
N GLY A 271 -0.40 8.09 13.35
CA GLY A 271 -0.86 8.68 14.62
C GLY A 271 -0.07 8.33 15.89
N GLY A 272 0.82 7.34 15.87
CA GLY A 272 1.58 6.93 17.05
C GLY A 272 2.47 5.72 16.81
N VAL A 273 3.13 5.22 17.86
CA VAL A 273 4.07 4.09 17.78
C VAL A 273 3.45 2.71 18.03
N THR A 274 2.24 2.67 18.60
CA THR A 274 1.49 1.43 18.87
C THR A 274 0.02 1.55 18.44
N ASN A 275 -0.34 2.62 17.75
CA ASN A 275 -1.70 2.93 17.33
C ASN A 275 -1.65 3.89 16.13
N GLY A 276 -2.78 4.52 15.81
CA GLY A 276 -2.83 5.50 14.74
C GLY A 276 -2.70 4.88 13.35
N TYR A 277 -3.14 3.62 13.22
CA TYR A 277 -3.28 2.96 11.94
C TYR A 277 -4.39 3.62 11.13
N GLU A 278 -4.19 3.63 9.83
CA GLU A 278 -5.11 4.18 8.85
C GLU A 278 -5.03 3.37 7.56
N LEU A 279 -6.06 3.47 6.73
CA LEU A 279 -6.05 2.94 5.38
C LEU A 279 -5.84 4.11 4.41
N PHE A 280 -4.73 4.14 3.69
CA PHE A 280 -4.62 4.98 2.50
C PHE A 280 -5.46 4.36 1.39
N VAL A 281 -6.61 4.97 1.12
CA VAL A 281 -7.63 4.40 0.23
C VAL A 281 -7.21 4.50 -1.22
N GLN A 282 -7.31 3.38 -1.93
CA GLN A 282 -7.11 3.31 -3.37
C GLN A 282 -8.43 3.06 -4.09
N GLU A 283 -9.34 2.32 -3.45
CA GLU A 283 -10.63 1.98 -4.02
C GLU A 283 -11.66 1.86 -2.90
N ILE A 284 -12.88 2.35 -3.15
CA ILE A 284 -14.03 2.02 -2.33
C ILE A 284 -15.00 1.31 -3.25
N ARG A 285 -15.41 0.12 -2.83
CA ARG A 285 -16.35 -0.70 -3.56
C ARG A 285 -17.53 -1.01 -2.65
N PRO A 286 -18.73 -1.19 -3.21
CA PRO A 286 -19.56 -2.31 -2.80
C PRO A 286 -19.00 -3.39 -1.84
N ALA A 287 -19.58 -3.53 -0.65
CA ALA A 287 -19.35 -4.74 0.16
C ALA A 287 -20.30 -5.86 -0.25
N LEU A 288 -19.75 -7.05 -0.49
CA LEU A 288 -20.50 -8.30 -0.52
C LEU A 288 -20.55 -8.85 0.90
N SER A 289 -21.73 -8.98 1.50
CA SER A 289 -21.90 -9.59 2.82
C SER A 289 -22.68 -10.90 2.72
N LEU A 290 -22.26 -11.89 3.49
CA LEU A 290 -23.04 -13.10 3.72
C LEU A 290 -23.99 -12.83 4.90
N GLY A 291 -25.28 -12.73 4.61
CA GLY A 291 -26.31 -12.60 5.63
C GLY A 291 -26.47 -13.91 6.43
N PRO A 292 -27.00 -13.85 7.67
CA PRO A 292 -27.31 -15.06 8.42
C PRO A 292 -28.27 -15.93 7.62
N THR A 293 -27.88 -17.18 7.39
CA THR A 293 -28.65 -18.30 6.79
C THR A 293 -30.15 -18.11 7.01
N ALA A 294 -30.86 -17.70 5.96
CA ALA A 294 -32.32 -17.68 5.97
C ALA A 294 -32.79 -19.12 5.79
N VAL A 295 -32.90 -19.86 6.90
CA VAL A 295 -33.60 -21.15 7.03
C VAL A 295 -33.02 -22.30 6.16
N ALA A 296 -32.51 -23.34 6.83
CA ALA A 296 -32.19 -24.67 6.26
C ALA A 296 -31.60 -24.70 4.82
N GLY A 297 -30.29 -24.46 4.69
CA GLY A 297 -29.52 -24.84 3.49
C GLY A 297 -29.05 -23.70 2.58
N GLY A 298 -29.62 -22.49 2.64
CA GLY A 298 -29.24 -21.39 1.75
C GLY A 298 -28.22 -20.38 2.30
N ALA A 299 -27.37 -19.81 1.44
CA ALA A 299 -26.52 -18.66 1.76
C ALA A 299 -27.19 -17.35 1.29
N ALA A 300 -27.40 -16.39 2.20
CA ALA A 300 -27.85 -15.06 1.81
C ALA A 300 -26.65 -14.22 1.39
N VAL A 301 -26.65 -13.73 0.15
CA VAL A 301 -25.64 -12.82 -0.38
C VAL A 301 -26.28 -11.43 -0.48
N SER A 302 -25.82 -10.49 0.33
CA SER A 302 -26.30 -9.10 0.31
C SER A 302 -25.24 -8.13 -0.18
N PHE A 303 -25.71 -7.07 -0.82
CA PHE A 303 -24.93 -5.95 -1.32
C PHE A 303 -25.85 -4.71 -1.34
N PRO A 304 -25.37 -3.47 -1.17
CA PRO A 304 -26.23 -2.27 -1.21
C PRO A 304 -27.12 -2.17 -2.47
N ALA A 305 -28.15 -1.33 -2.47
CA ALA A 305 -29.26 -1.43 -3.43
C ALA A 305 -29.03 -0.78 -4.82
N ASP A 306 -27.95 -0.02 -5.02
CA ASP A 306 -27.82 0.88 -6.17
C ASP A 306 -26.83 0.37 -7.25
N TYR A 307 -26.74 -0.96 -7.42
CA TYR A 307 -25.73 -1.64 -8.26
C TYR A 307 -26.10 -1.73 -9.74
N ASP A 308 -26.47 -0.61 -10.32
CA ASP A 308 -26.74 -0.55 -11.75
C ASP A 308 -25.44 -0.87 -12.53
N GLY A 309 -25.48 -1.90 -13.38
CA GLY A 309 -24.33 -2.36 -14.16
C GLY A 309 -23.36 -3.32 -13.45
N TYR A 310 -23.76 -4.01 -12.38
CA TYR A 310 -23.03 -5.16 -11.83
C TYR A 310 -23.81 -6.47 -11.97
N VAL A 311 -23.09 -7.57 -12.17
CA VAL A 311 -23.60 -8.95 -12.26
C VAL A 311 -22.99 -9.78 -11.14
N LEU A 312 -23.84 -10.47 -10.38
CA LEU A 312 -23.40 -11.53 -9.48
C LEU A 312 -23.09 -12.77 -10.32
N GLU A 313 -21.88 -13.30 -10.18
CA GLU A 313 -21.45 -14.52 -10.86
C GLU A 313 -21.07 -15.58 -9.83
N SER A 314 -21.27 -16.84 -10.19
CA SER A 314 -20.85 -18.00 -9.41
C SER A 314 -19.95 -18.94 -10.20
N THR A 315 -19.12 -19.71 -9.48
CA THR A 315 -18.33 -20.82 -10.01
C THR A 315 -18.22 -21.91 -8.93
N ASP A 316 -18.04 -23.15 -9.35
CA ASP A 316 -17.77 -24.27 -8.44
C ASP A 316 -16.24 -24.54 -8.33
N ASP A 317 -15.42 -23.82 -9.13
CA ASP A 317 -13.96 -23.82 -9.07
C ASP A 317 -13.40 -22.41 -9.33
N VAL A 318 -12.69 -21.86 -8.34
CA VAL A 318 -12.04 -20.54 -8.42
C VAL A 318 -10.79 -20.51 -9.29
N VAL A 319 -10.16 -21.67 -9.55
CA VAL A 319 -8.87 -21.77 -10.25
C VAL A 319 -9.05 -22.03 -11.75
N GLY A 320 -10.08 -22.78 -12.15
CA GLY A 320 -10.34 -23.11 -13.56
C GLY A 320 -11.80 -23.13 -13.98
N GLY A 321 -12.73 -22.79 -13.09
CA GLY A 321 -14.16 -22.84 -13.37
C GLY A 321 -14.67 -21.68 -14.23
N VAL A 322 -15.77 -21.92 -14.93
CA VAL A 322 -16.46 -20.90 -15.71
C VAL A 322 -17.37 -20.10 -14.78
N TRP A 323 -17.15 -18.79 -14.71
CA TRP A 323 -18.04 -17.89 -13.98
C TRP A 323 -19.32 -17.68 -14.76
N THR A 324 -20.44 -18.10 -14.19
CA THR A 324 -21.78 -17.93 -14.76
C THR A 324 -22.55 -16.89 -13.99
N ALA A 325 -23.30 -16.03 -14.69
CA ALA A 325 -24.22 -15.10 -14.05
C ALA A 325 -25.24 -15.88 -13.22
N VAL A 326 -25.41 -15.49 -11.96
CA VAL A 326 -26.50 -15.99 -11.12
C VAL A 326 -27.80 -15.41 -11.68
N ASP A 327 -28.78 -16.26 -11.99
CA ASP A 327 -30.10 -15.87 -12.51
C ASP A 327 -30.95 -15.23 -11.41
N ALA A 328 -30.51 -14.06 -10.96
CA ALA A 328 -31.16 -13.25 -9.97
C ALA A 328 -30.99 -11.78 -10.36
N THR A 329 -32.09 -11.03 -10.33
CA THR A 329 -32.01 -9.57 -10.48
C THR A 329 -31.17 -9.02 -9.32
N PRO A 330 -30.13 -8.22 -9.57
CA PRO A 330 -29.38 -7.60 -8.49
C PRO A 330 -30.31 -6.76 -7.62
N VAL A 331 -30.52 -7.19 -6.38
CA VAL A 331 -31.33 -6.48 -5.37
C VAL A 331 -30.58 -6.53 -4.04
N ARG A 332 -30.94 -5.65 -3.11
CA ARG A 332 -30.26 -5.42 -1.81
C ARG A 332 -29.88 -6.68 -1.00
N MET A 333 -30.60 -7.77 -1.22
CA MET A 333 -30.32 -9.08 -0.65
C MET A 333 -30.80 -10.16 -1.62
N ILE A 334 -29.92 -11.07 -2.01
CA ILE A 334 -30.27 -12.29 -2.76
C ILE A 334 -30.14 -13.46 -1.80
N VAL A 335 -31.22 -14.18 -1.54
CA VAL A 335 -31.15 -15.48 -0.88
C VAL A 335 -30.83 -16.49 -1.97
N ILE A 336 -29.67 -17.14 -1.88
CA ILE A 336 -29.31 -18.22 -2.78
C ILE A 336 -29.70 -19.51 -2.07
N GLU A 337 -30.82 -20.09 -2.51
CA GLU A 337 -31.24 -21.42 -2.09
C GLU A 337 -30.33 -22.44 -2.78
N ASP A 338 -29.26 -22.84 -2.11
CA ASP A 338 -28.43 -23.97 -2.55
C ASP A 338 -29.05 -25.24 -1.96
N ASN A 339 -29.94 -25.87 -2.72
CA ASN A 339 -30.65 -27.08 -2.28
C ASN A 339 -29.82 -28.36 -2.50
N ASP A 340 -28.62 -28.25 -3.06
CA ASP A 340 -27.78 -29.39 -3.40
C ASP A 340 -26.68 -29.60 -2.35
N GLU A 341 -26.73 -30.75 -1.67
CA GLU A 341 -25.86 -31.12 -0.53
C GLU A 341 -24.36 -31.29 -0.87
N ALA A 342 -23.85 -30.88 -2.05
CA ALA A 342 -22.56 -31.38 -2.53
C ALA A 342 -21.57 -30.42 -3.23
N GLU A 343 -21.87 -29.14 -3.51
CA GLU A 343 -20.87 -28.25 -4.15
C GLU A 343 -20.56 -27.00 -3.34
N ILE A 344 -19.27 -26.80 -3.04
CA ILE A 344 -18.78 -25.51 -2.54
C ILE A 344 -18.87 -24.53 -3.71
N ARG A 345 -19.83 -23.62 -3.66
CA ARG A 345 -19.98 -22.56 -4.66
C ARG A 345 -19.30 -21.27 -4.20
N PHE A 346 -18.59 -20.64 -5.13
CA PHE A 346 -17.93 -19.34 -4.94
C PHE A 346 -18.70 -18.26 -5.66
N TYR A 347 -18.79 -17.07 -5.06
CA TYR A 347 -19.54 -15.94 -5.61
C TYR A 347 -18.65 -14.71 -5.77
N ARG A 348 -18.88 -13.90 -6.81
CA ARG A 348 -18.26 -12.59 -7.00
C ARG A 348 -19.23 -11.58 -7.62
N LEU A 349 -19.02 -10.31 -7.31
CA LEU A 349 -19.62 -9.20 -8.06
C LEU A 349 -18.66 -8.75 -9.15
N ARG A 350 -19.13 -8.73 -10.40
CA ARG A 350 -18.41 -8.20 -11.57
C ARG A 350 -19.15 -7.00 -12.13
N LYS A 351 -18.45 -5.95 -12.54
CA LYS A 351 -19.05 -4.86 -13.32
C LYS A 351 -19.34 -5.38 -14.73
N ALA A 352 -20.57 -5.24 -15.21
CA ALA A 352 -20.92 -5.49 -16.60
C ALA A 352 -20.19 -4.48 -17.49
N ASP A 353 -19.68 -4.95 -18.62
CA ASP A 353 -18.96 -4.12 -19.59
C ASP A 353 -19.88 -3.18 -20.37
#